data_AF-X1CYE9-F1
#
_entry.id   AF-X1CYE9-F1
#
_cell.length_a   1.000
_cell.length_b   1.000
_cell.length_c   1.000
_cell.angle_alpha   90.00
_cell.angle_beta   90.00
_cell.angle_gamma   90.00
#
_symmetry.space_group_name_H-M   'P 1'
#
loop_
_entity.id
_entity.type
_entity.pdbx_description
1 polymer ?
#
loop_
_entity_poly.entity_id
_entity_poly.type
_entity_poly.pdbx_seq_one_letter_code
_entity_poly.pdbx_strand_id
1 'polypeptide(L)'
;GQKNIVLIGGMNGAGKTAILEAINICLYGESKAKIFRGINRRELEKGNGNIFFELQIKLDDGDTLKIKRAWKNTSHGLNKITQSDLEEKLVLVRNDQRLAISDQGGWQDFLEKTIPHSITQFFFFNGEKIEYMASDKDPEGKLKESIEALLGIERARQLKIDLETICKEQRKGRDDVIDEDIKAKEYQLEAGQKKVEEWKKELTYLENDLDDLQEKAKEIELDFSRRFGFSVDIAGGLKEIEIKR
;
A
#
# COMPACT_ATOMS: atom_id res chain seq x y z
N GLY A 1 2.60 25.27 -11.11
CA GLY A 1 2.60 24.08 -11.97
C GLY A 1 1.31 24.05 -12.77
N GLN A 2 1.39 23.88 -14.09
CA GLN A 2 0.19 23.69 -14.91
C GLN A 2 -0.48 22.37 -14.48
N LYS A 3 -1.73 22.47 -14.01
CA LYS A 3 -2.57 21.30 -13.75
C LYS A 3 -3.05 20.78 -15.11
N ASN A 4 -2.40 19.73 -15.61
CA ASN A 4 -2.74 19.13 -16.89
C ASN A 4 -3.87 18.11 -16.68
N ILE A 5 -5.11 18.58 -16.68
CA ILE A 5 -6.28 17.70 -16.77
C ILE A 5 -6.52 17.42 -18.25
N VAL A 6 -6.43 16.15 -18.65
CA VAL A 6 -6.70 15.69 -20.01
C VAL A 6 -7.98 14.87 -20.01
N LEU A 7 -9.00 15.33 -20.74
CA LEU A 7 -10.26 14.62 -20.89
C LEU A 7 -10.27 13.84 -22.21
N ILE A 8 -10.47 12.52 -22.12
CA ILE A 8 -10.66 11.64 -23.28
C ILE A 8 -12.16 11.26 -23.35
N GLY A 9 -12.89 11.92 -24.25
CA GLY A 9 -14.31 11.67 -24.50
C GLY A 9 -14.52 10.59 -25.58
N GLY A 10 -15.55 9.76 -25.39
CA GLY A 10 -15.94 8.73 -26.36
C GLY A 10 -17.16 7.95 -25.89
N MET A 11 -17.88 7.31 -26.81
CA MET A 11 -19.01 6.44 -26.46
C MET A 11 -18.54 5.16 -25.76
N ASN A 12 -19.46 4.43 -25.13
CA ASN A 12 -19.15 3.09 -24.62
C ASN A 12 -18.72 2.18 -25.79
N GLY A 13 -17.64 1.42 -25.60
CA GLY A 13 -17.03 0.64 -26.67
C GLY A 13 -16.05 1.40 -27.58
N ALA A 14 -15.88 2.72 -27.41
CA ALA A 14 -14.92 3.51 -28.21
C ALA A 14 -13.44 3.27 -27.84
N GLY A 15 -13.15 2.40 -26.87
CA GLY A 15 -11.78 2.04 -26.49
C GLY A 15 -11.17 2.86 -25.33
N LYS A 16 -11.95 3.68 -24.62
CA LYS A 16 -11.48 4.45 -23.44
C LYS A 16 -10.75 3.54 -22.42
N THR A 17 -11.40 2.44 -22.05
CA THR A 17 -10.82 1.43 -21.14
C THR A 17 -9.63 0.69 -21.77
N ALA A 18 -9.66 0.48 -23.09
CA ALA A 18 -8.57 -0.20 -23.80
C ALA A 18 -7.26 0.59 -23.76
N ILE A 19 -7.31 1.93 -23.69
CA ILE A 19 -6.12 2.77 -23.51
C ILE A 19 -5.49 2.50 -22.13
N LEU A 20 -6.31 2.48 -21.07
CA LEU A 20 -5.81 2.19 -19.72
C LEU A 20 -5.28 0.75 -19.61
N GLU A 21 -5.95 -0.19 -20.25
CA GLU A 21 -5.51 -1.58 -20.30
C GLU A 21 -4.20 -1.75 -21.09
N ALA A 22 -4.03 -1.02 -22.20
CA ALA A 22 -2.79 -1.01 -22.98
C ALA A 22 -1.56 -0.57 -22.17
N ILE A 23 -1.75 0.38 -21.24
CA ILE A 23 -0.69 0.81 -20.32
C ILE A 23 -0.27 -0.35 -19.41
N ASN A 24 -1.24 -1.05 -18.82
CA ASN A 24 -0.97 -2.20 -17.95
C ASN A 24 -0.30 -3.34 -18.70
N ILE A 25 -0.78 -3.66 -19.91
CA ILE A 25 -0.18 -4.70 -20.76
C ILE A 25 1.27 -4.33 -21.08
N CYS A 26 1.55 -3.07 -21.40
CA CYS A 26 2.91 -2.64 -21.71
C CYS A 26 3.85 -2.74 -20.50
N LEU A 27 3.38 -2.36 -19.30
CA LEU A 27 4.17 -2.41 -18.06
C LEU A 27 4.38 -3.85 -17.59
N TYR A 28 3.34 -4.66 -17.53
CA TYR A 28 3.37 -5.93 -16.79
C TYR A 28 3.31 -7.17 -17.66
N GLY A 29 3.01 -7.03 -18.95
CA GLY A 29 2.75 -8.17 -19.82
C GLY A 29 1.34 -8.73 -19.63
N GLU A 30 0.99 -9.71 -20.46
CA GLU A 30 -0.33 -10.34 -20.46
C GLU A 30 -0.26 -11.69 -21.16
N SER A 31 -1.19 -12.58 -20.83
CA SER A 31 -1.30 -13.91 -21.42
C SER A 31 -1.45 -13.86 -22.95
N LYS A 32 -0.75 -14.76 -23.65
CA LYS A 32 -0.86 -14.91 -25.12
C LYS A 32 -2.32 -15.07 -25.58
N ALA A 33 -3.14 -15.78 -24.79
CA ALA A 33 -4.55 -16.00 -25.07
C ALA A 33 -5.39 -14.71 -25.06
N LYS A 34 -5.10 -13.78 -24.15
CA LYS A 34 -5.80 -12.49 -24.08
C LYS A 34 -5.29 -11.53 -25.16
N ILE A 35 -3.97 -11.47 -25.37
CA ILE A 35 -3.39 -10.70 -26.48
C ILE A 35 -3.95 -11.17 -27.83
N PHE A 36 -3.94 -12.47 -28.10
CA PHE A 36 -4.47 -13.05 -29.34
C PHE A 36 -5.95 -12.70 -29.58
N ARG A 37 -6.78 -12.74 -28.52
CA ARG A 37 -8.20 -12.34 -28.60
C ARG A 37 -8.38 -10.86 -28.93
N GLY A 38 -7.43 -10.01 -28.57
CA GLY A 38 -7.43 -8.57 -28.88
C GLY A 38 -6.99 -8.23 -30.31
N ILE A 39 -6.37 -9.17 -31.05
CA ILE A 39 -5.93 -8.92 -32.42
C ILE A 39 -7.13 -8.89 -33.36
N ASN A 40 -7.17 -7.89 -34.25
CA ASN A 40 -8.20 -7.79 -35.26
C ASN A 40 -8.24 -9.04 -36.14
N ARG A 41 -9.41 -9.68 -36.24
CA ARG A 41 -9.61 -10.90 -37.03
C ARG A 41 -9.16 -10.76 -38.50
N ARG A 42 -9.39 -9.60 -39.13
CA ARG A 42 -8.96 -9.32 -40.51
C ARG A 42 -7.44 -9.29 -40.65
N GLU A 43 -6.73 -8.86 -39.61
CA GLU A 43 -5.26 -8.86 -39.61
C GLU A 43 -4.72 -10.27 -39.43
N LEU A 44 -5.34 -11.09 -38.58
CA LEU A 44 -5.01 -12.52 -38.46
C LEU A 44 -5.22 -13.27 -39.77
N GLU A 45 -6.31 -12.99 -40.50
CA GLU A 45 -6.60 -13.58 -41.82
C GLU A 45 -5.56 -13.20 -42.88
N LYS A 46 -4.93 -12.03 -42.75
CA LYS A 46 -3.80 -11.60 -43.62
C LYS A 46 -2.45 -12.15 -43.17
N GLY A 47 -2.39 -12.98 -42.12
CA GLY A 47 -1.14 -13.48 -41.56
C GLY A 47 -0.40 -12.47 -40.67
N ASN A 48 -1.05 -11.38 -40.26
CA ASN A 48 -0.49 -10.40 -39.35
C ASN A 48 -1.00 -10.60 -37.91
N GLY A 49 -0.19 -11.28 -37.09
CA GLY A 49 -0.42 -11.41 -35.65
C GLY A 49 0.45 -10.49 -34.79
N ASN A 50 1.20 -9.56 -35.41
CA ASN A 50 2.13 -8.72 -34.67
C ASN A 50 1.38 -7.58 -33.96
N ILE A 51 1.68 -7.40 -32.68
CA ILE A 51 1.14 -6.31 -31.87
C ILE A 51 2.23 -5.77 -30.95
N PHE A 52 2.22 -4.46 -30.70
CA PHE A 52 3.11 -3.85 -29.73
C PHE A 52 2.41 -2.72 -28.97
N PHE A 53 2.93 -2.48 -27.78
CA PHE A 53 2.58 -1.36 -26.92
C PHE A 53 3.88 -0.63 -26.57
N GLU A 54 3.81 0.69 -26.55
CA GLU A 54 4.96 1.52 -26.25
C GLU A 54 4.54 2.64 -25.29
N LEU A 55 5.28 2.77 -24.19
CA LEU A 55 5.13 3.86 -23.24
C LEU A 55 6.44 4.62 -23.10
N GLN A 56 6.33 5.93 -22.93
CA GLN A 56 7.43 6.80 -22.59
C GLN A 56 7.08 7.56 -21.31
N ILE A 57 7.88 7.37 -20.28
CA ILE A 57 7.67 7.92 -18.94
C ILE A 57 8.89 8.77 -18.59
N LYS A 58 8.63 9.96 -18.04
CA LYS A 58 9.67 10.81 -17.47
C LYS A 58 9.78 10.50 -15.98
N LEU A 59 10.97 10.15 -15.53
CA LEU A 59 11.28 9.81 -14.14
C LEU A 59 11.61 11.07 -13.32
N ASP A 60 11.60 10.93 -11.99
CA ASP A 60 11.85 12.04 -11.05
C ASP A 60 13.27 12.60 -11.14
N ASP A 61 14.23 11.77 -11.54
CA ASP A 61 15.62 12.16 -11.82
C ASP A 61 15.77 12.93 -13.16
N GLY A 62 14.67 13.12 -13.89
CA GLY A 62 14.62 13.82 -15.17
C GLY A 62 14.82 12.92 -16.39
N ASP A 63 15.18 11.65 -16.17
CA ASP A 63 15.44 10.69 -17.25
C ASP A 63 14.16 10.29 -17.97
N THR A 64 14.33 9.85 -19.23
CA THR A 64 13.24 9.30 -20.02
C THR A 64 13.38 7.79 -20.14
N LEU A 65 12.39 7.05 -19.65
CA LEU A 65 12.27 5.62 -19.79
C LEU A 65 11.24 5.29 -20.89
N LYS A 66 11.70 4.63 -21.95
CA LYS A 66 10.85 4.06 -23.00
C LYS A 66 10.71 2.55 -22.79
N ILE A 67 9.48 2.09 -22.70
CA ILE A 67 9.10 0.69 -22.52
C ILE A 67 8.39 0.25 -23.77
N LYS A 68 8.94 -0.73 -24.49
CA LYS A 68 8.31 -1.32 -25.66
C LYS A 68 8.10 -2.80 -25.43
N ARG A 69 6.84 -3.23 -25.41
CA ARG A 69 6.45 -4.64 -25.30
C ARG A 69 5.73 -5.07 -26.56
N ALA A 70 6.14 -6.18 -27.16
CA ALA A 70 5.60 -6.65 -28.43
C ALA A 70 5.38 -8.17 -28.40
N TRP A 71 4.33 -8.61 -29.07
CA TRP A 71 4.12 -10.02 -29.42
C TRP A 71 4.32 -10.17 -30.91
N LYS A 72 5.33 -10.96 -31.29
CA LYS A 72 5.65 -11.23 -32.69
C LYS A 72 5.10 -12.59 -33.09
N ASN A 73 4.47 -12.62 -34.26
CA ASN A 73 4.06 -13.86 -34.90
C ASN A 73 5.31 -14.61 -35.41
N THR A 74 5.47 -15.86 -35.00
CA THR A 74 6.51 -16.78 -35.46
C THR A 74 6.03 -17.80 -36.49
N SER A 75 4.74 -17.80 -36.82
CA SER A 75 4.21 -18.65 -37.90
C SER A 75 4.82 -18.24 -39.24
N HIS A 76 5.50 -19.17 -39.90
CA HIS A 76 6.14 -18.99 -41.20
C HIS A 76 5.13 -19.04 -42.37
N GLY A 77 4.04 -18.27 -42.29
CA GLY A 77 3.12 -17.97 -43.38
C GLY A 77 2.28 -19.13 -43.96
N LEU A 78 2.57 -20.38 -43.60
CA LEU A 78 1.91 -21.58 -44.16
C LEU A 78 0.72 -22.07 -43.32
N ASN A 79 0.64 -21.67 -42.04
CA ASN A 79 -0.39 -22.13 -41.11
C ASN A 79 -1.22 -20.97 -40.55
N LYS A 80 -2.49 -21.25 -40.25
CA LYS A 80 -3.37 -20.33 -39.51
C LYS A 80 -2.70 -19.95 -38.18
N ILE A 81 -2.57 -18.64 -37.93
CA ILE A 81 -1.99 -18.14 -36.68
C ILE A 81 -2.84 -18.58 -35.49
N THR A 82 -2.16 -19.10 -34.49
CA THR A 82 -2.70 -19.49 -33.20
C THR A 82 -2.02 -18.71 -32.09
N GLN A 83 -2.61 -18.75 -30.89
CA GLN A 83 -2.04 -18.05 -29.72
C GLN A 83 -0.62 -18.54 -29.35
N SER A 84 -0.25 -19.78 -29.69
CA SER A 84 1.09 -20.30 -29.41
C SER A 84 2.17 -19.66 -30.27
N ASP A 85 1.80 -19.16 -31.45
CA ASP A 85 2.71 -18.55 -32.43
C ASP A 85 3.12 -17.11 -32.03
N LEU A 86 2.60 -16.60 -30.92
CA LEU A 86 2.97 -15.29 -30.40
C LEU A 86 4.16 -15.41 -29.45
N GLU A 87 5.28 -14.79 -29.78
CA GLU A 87 6.42 -14.64 -28.87
C GLU A 87 6.50 -13.22 -28.33
N GLU A 88 6.51 -13.11 -27.01
CA GLU A 88 6.68 -11.85 -26.32
C GLU A 88 8.13 -11.34 -26.45
N LYS A 89 8.31 -10.04 -26.58
CA LYS A 89 9.58 -9.32 -26.56
C LYS A 89 9.41 -8.01 -25.80
N LEU A 90 10.23 -7.81 -24.77
CA LEU A 90 10.32 -6.58 -23.99
C LEU A 90 11.64 -5.87 -24.27
N VAL A 91 11.58 -4.56 -24.48
CA VAL A 91 12.74 -3.69 -24.68
C VAL A 91 12.56 -2.44 -23.83
N LEU A 92 13.52 -2.15 -22.96
CA LEU A 92 13.58 -0.88 -22.24
C LEU A 92 14.77 -0.04 -22.74
N VAL A 93 14.53 1.26 -22.89
CA VAL A 93 15.51 2.24 -23.31
C VAL A 93 15.46 3.40 -22.32
N ARG A 94 16.59 3.73 -21.70
CA ARG A 94 16.72 4.86 -20.78
C ARG A 94 17.65 5.89 -21.43
N ASN A 95 17.18 7.12 -21.59
CA ASN A 95 17.93 8.20 -22.26
C ASN A 95 18.49 7.80 -23.63
N ASP A 96 17.65 7.14 -24.44
CA ASP A 96 18.01 6.60 -25.76
C ASP A 96 19.12 5.54 -25.78
N GLN A 97 19.56 5.09 -24.60
CA GLN A 97 20.47 3.95 -24.43
C GLN A 97 19.67 2.71 -24.04
N ARG A 98 19.86 1.63 -24.80
CA ARG A 98 19.27 0.34 -24.45
C ARG A 98 19.96 -0.15 -23.19
N LEU A 99 19.18 -0.37 -22.14
CA LEU A 99 19.70 -0.91 -20.89
C LEU A 99 20.27 -2.33 -21.18
N ALA A 100 21.39 -2.67 -20.57
CA ALA A 100 22.10 -3.93 -20.83
C ALA A 100 21.55 -5.06 -19.94
N ILE A 101 20.28 -5.43 -20.15
CA ILE A 101 19.68 -6.61 -19.48
C ILE A 101 19.39 -7.66 -20.55
N SER A 102 19.97 -8.84 -20.34
CA SER A 102 20.11 -9.88 -21.36
C SER A 102 18.86 -10.74 -21.52
N ASP A 103 18.01 -10.82 -20.49
CA ASP A 103 16.87 -11.74 -20.39
C ASP A 103 15.56 -11.02 -20.04
N GLN A 104 14.43 -11.60 -20.45
CA GLN A 104 13.10 -11.02 -20.22
C GLN A 104 12.72 -10.92 -18.73
N GLY A 105 13.24 -11.82 -17.89
CA GLY A 105 12.99 -11.82 -16.45
C GLY A 105 13.59 -10.59 -15.77
N GLY A 106 14.87 -10.31 -16.04
CA GLY A 106 15.54 -9.13 -15.47
C GLY A 106 14.87 -7.80 -15.83
N TRP A 107 14.26 -7.70 -17.02
CA TRP A 107 13.49 -6.53 -17.41
C TRP A 107 12.19 -6.37 -16.63
N GLN A 108 11.47 -7.46 -16.42
CA GLN A 108 10.25 -7.46 -15.64
C GLN A 108 10.54 -7.10 -14.18
N ASP A 109 11.62 -7.64 -13.60
CA ASP A 109 12.04 -7.33 -12.23
C ASP A 109 12.42 -5.86 -12.06
N PHE A 110 13.06 -5.26 -13.07
CA PHE A 110 13.36 -3.83 -13.07
C PHE A 110 12.07 -2.99 -13.07
N LEU A 111 11.09 -3.36 -13.90
CA LEU A 111 9.79 -2.68 -13.93
C LEU A 111 9.04 -2.85 -12.62
N GLU A 112 9.01 -4.04 -12.03
CA GLU A 112 8.35 -4.27 -10.75
C GLU A 112 9.01 -3.48 -9.59
N LYS A 113 10.34 -3.30 -9.64
CA LYS A 113 11.06 -2.44 -8.68
C LYS A 113 10.76 -0.95 -8.87
N THR A 114 10.53 -0.52 -10.10
CA THR A 114 10.34 0.90 -10.44
C THR A 114 8.88 1.32 -10.31
N ILE A 115 7.96 0.48 -10.81
CA ILE A 115 6.51 0.68 -10.80
C ILE A 115 5.87 -0.67 -10.44
N PRO A 116 5.73 -0.97 -9.14
CA PRO A 116 5.12 -2.22 -8.70
C PRO A 116 3.72 -2.44 -9.28
N HIS A 117 3.38 -3.67 -9.63
CA HIS A 117 2.05 -3.98 -10.16
C HIS A 117 0.94 -3.57 -9.19
N SER A 118 1.20 -3.71 -7.89
CA SER A 118 0.28 -3.35 -6.80
C SER A 118 -0.15 -1.88 -6.82
N ILE A 119 0.70 -0.92 -7.22
CA ILE A 119 0.30 0.49 -7.27
C ILE A 119 -0.56 0.84 -8.49
N THR A 120 -0.48 0.06 -9.56
CA THR A 120 -1.18 0.34 -10.83
C THR A 120 -2.65 0.73 -10.66
N GLN A 121 -3.34 0.09 -9.71
CA GLN A 121 -4.75 0.36 -9.43
C GLN A 121 -5.03 1.77 -8.87
N PHE A 122 -4.04 2.47 -8.33
CA PHE A 122 -4.17 3.87 -7.88
C PHE A 122 -3.95 4.89 -8.99
N PHE A 123 -3.24 4.53 -10.06
CA PHE A 123 -2.99 5.44 -11.18
C PHE A 123 -3.92 5.19 -12.36
N PHE A 124 -4.33 3.94 -12.57
CA PHE A 124 -5.10 3.51 -13.74
C PHE A 124 -6.38 2.80 -13.29
N PHE A 125 -7.37 3.60 -12.86
CA PHE A 125 -8.68 3.13 -12.44
C PHE A 125 -9.78 3.59 -13.39
N ASN A 126 -10.82 2.75 -13.53
CA ASN A 126 -12.08 3.11 -14.19
C ASN A 126 -13.10 3.54 -13.13
N GLY A 127 -14.17 4.23 -13.54
CA GLY A 127 -15.26 4.61 -12.63
C GLY A 127 -15.78 3.46 -11.76
N GLU A 128 -15.92 2.26 -12.32
CA GLU A 128 -16.32 1.04 -11.59
C GLU A 128 -15.31 0.61 -10.50
N LYS A 129 -14.00 0.78 -10.75
CA LYS A 129 -12.95 0.48 -9.77
C LYS A 129 -12.89 1.52 -8.65
N ILE A 130 -13.16 2.80 -8.97
CA ILE A 130 -13.27 3.86 -7.97
C ILE A 130 -14.43 3.55 -7.01
N GLU A 131 -15.59 3.19 -7.56
CA GLU A 131 -16.77 2.85 -6.77
C GLU A 131 -16.51 1.65 -5.86
N TYR A 132 -15.80 0.63 -6.35
CA TYR A 132 -15.36 -0.51 -5.55
C TYR A 132 -14.40 -0.09 -4.41
N MET A 133 -13.36 0.70 -4.72
CA MET A 133 -12.37 1.18 -3.75
C MET A 133 -12.94 2.14 -2.70
N ALA A 134 -13.96 2.93 -3.05
CA ALA A 134 -14.60 3.89 -2.17
C ALA A 134 -15.71 3.29 -1.29
N SER A 135 -16.11 2.05 -1.56
CA SER A 135 -17.10 1.36 -0.74
C SER A 135 -16.46 0.79 0.53
N ASP A 136 -17.18 0.78 1.65
CA ASP A 136 -16.83 0.04 2.91
C ASP A 136 -16.74 -1.49 2.71
N LYS A 137 -16.87 -1.95 1.46
CA LYS A 137 -16.71 -3.32 1.01
C LYS A 137 -15.42 -3.46 0.21
N ASP A 138 -14.28 -2.96 0.70
CA ASP A 138 -12.98 -3.53 0.32
C ASP A 138 -12.83 -4.83 1.14
N PRO A 139 -13.35 -5.98 0.65
CA PRO A 139 -13.53 -7.16 1.49
C PRO A 139 -12.19 -7.85 1.75
N GLU A 140 -11.14 -7.45 1.04
CA GLU A 140 -9.82 -8.08 1.03
C GLU A 140 -8.72 -7.11 1.50
N GLY A 141 -9.03 -5.84 1.83
CA GLY A 141 -8.01 -4.87 2.25
C GLY A 141 -6.99 -4.56 1.15
N LYS A 142 -7.35 -4.75 -0.12
CA LYS A 142 -6.46 -4.60 -1.28
C LYS A 142 -5.88 -3.20 -1.39
N LEU A 143 -6.65 -2.19 -0.98
CA LEU A 143 -6.19 -0.80 -0.98
C LEU A 143 -5.05 -0.62 0.02
N LYS A 144 -5.22 -1.13 1.24
CA LYS A 144 -4.22 -1.08 2.29
C LYS A 144 -2.97 -1.84 1.89
N GLU A 145 -3.10 -3.07 1.41
CA GLU A 145 -1.97 -3.89 0.98
C GLU A 145 -1.15 -3.21 -0.12
N SER A 146 -1.83 -2.54 -1.04
CA SER A 146 -1.16 -1.87 -2.16
C SER A 146 -0.49 -0.55 -1.75
N ILE A 147 -1.04 0.18 -0.76
CA ILE A 147 -0.35 1.30 -0.10
C ILE A 147 0.87 0.79 0.68
N GLU A 148 0.75 -0.33 1.37
CA GLU A 148 1.85 -0.93 2.12
C GLU A 148 2.97 -1.43 1.19
N ALA A 149 2.63 -2.01 0.03
CA ALA A 149 3.58 -2.39 -1.00
C ALA A 149 4.34 -1.17 -1.55
N LEU A 150 3.62 -0.06 -1.77
CA LEU A 150 4.21 1.20 -2.20
C LEU A 150 5.22 1.78 -1.24
N LEU A 151 4.90 1.74 0.04
CA LEU A 151 5.77 2.21 1.10
C LEU A 151 6.90 1.22 1.40
N GLY A 152 6.98 0.10 0.68
CA GLY A 152 7.98 -0.95 0.89
C GLY A 152 7.79 -1.74 2.20
N ILE A 153 6.63 -1.59 2.85
CA ILE A 153 6.30 -2.24 4.12
C ILE A 153 6.15 -3.75 3.92
N GLU A 154 5.75 -4.19 2.72
CA GLU A 154 5.72 -5.60 2.35
C GLU A 154 7.09 -6.28 2.52
N ARG A 155 8.17 -5.64 2.04
CA ARG A 155 9.54 -6.17 2.18
C ARG A 155 10.00 -6.21 3.63
N ALA A 156 9.63 -5.20 4.41
CA ALA A 156 9.93 -5.18 5.85
C ALA A 156 9.18 -6.29 6.60
N ARG A 157 7.93 -6.60 6.23
CA ARG A 157 7.17 -7.73 6.78
C ARG A 157 7.78 -9.07 6.39
N GLN A 158 8.16 -9.26 5.13
CA GLN A 158 8.81 -10.49 4.70
C GLN A 158 10.12 -10.72 5.44
N LEU A 159 10.97 -9.69 5.55
CA LEU A 159 12.21 -9.76 6.31
C LEU A 159 11.98 -10.14 7.78
N LYS A 160 10.93 -9.62 8.41
CA LYS A 160 10.55 -10.01 9.78
C LYS A 160 10.24 -11.51 9.88
N ILE A 161 9.45 -12.04 8.96
CA ILE A 161 9.09 -13.46 8.92
C ILE A 161 10.33 -14.33 8.68
N ASP A 162 11.20 -13.91 7.77
CA ASP A 162 12.45 -14.63 7.45
C ASP A 162 13.37 -14.66 8.68
N LEU A 163 13.53 -13.53 9.38
CA LEU A 163 14.31 -13.46 10.62
C LEU A 163 13.71 -14.32 11.74
N GLU A 164 12.39 -14.31 11.91
CA GLU A 164 11.72 -15.18 12.89
C GLU A 164 11.95 -16.67 12.60
N THR A 165 11.96 -17.03 11.32
CA THR A 165 12.21 -18.41 10.87
C THR A 165 13.65 -18.82 11.15
N ILE A 166 14.62 -17.98 10.78
CA ILE A 166 16.05 -18.22 11.08
C ILE A 166 16.27 -18.33 12.59
N CYS A 167 15.66 -17.46 13.40
CA CYS A 167 15.74 -17.55 14.86
C CYS A 167 15.17 -18.88 15.38
N LYS A 168 14.04 -19.36 14.84
CA LYS A 168 13.47 -20.66 15.22
C LYS A 168 14.36 -21.84 14.81
N GLU A 169 14.98 -21.78 13.64
CA GLU A 169 15.91 -22.82 13.16
C GLU A 169 17.20 -22.88 13.97
N GLN A 170 17.78 -21.72 14.33
CA GLN A 170 18.97 -21.69 15.20
C GLN A 170 18.67 -22.18 16.63
N ARG A 171 17.44 -22.00 17.12
CA ARG A 171 17.03 -22.53 18.44
C ARG A 171 16.95 -24.05 18.47
N LYS A 172 16.62 -24.71 17.35
CA LYS A 172 16.56 -26.18 17.25
C LYS A 172 17.93 -26.89 17.31
N GLY A 173 19.05 -26.16 17.29
CA GLY A 173 20.41 -26.72 17.31
C GLY A 173 21.16 -26.58 18.64
N ARG A 174 20.51 -26.09 19.71
CA ARG A 174 21.14 -25.83 21.03
C ARG A 174 20.18 -26.24 22.15
N ASP A 175 20.07 -27.54 22.40
CA ASP A 175 19.00 -28.09 23.23
C ASP A 175 19.16 -27.94 24.76
N ASP A 176 20.34 -27.63 25.32
CA ASP A 176 20.51 -27.95 26.76
C ASP A 176 20.59 -26.77 27.75
N VAL A 177 20.66 -25.50 27.31
CA VAL A 177 20.86 -24.36 28.26
C VAL A 177 19.96 -23.16 27.99
N ILE A 178 19.42 -23.00 26.79
CA ILE A 178 18.72 -21.76 26.39
C ILE A 178 17.21 -21.86 26.65
N ASP A 179 16.64 -23.07 26.64
CA ASP A 179 15.19 -23.27 26.59
C ASP A 179 14.48 -23.02 27.93
N GLU A 180 15.12 -23.35 29.07
CA GLU A 180 14.59 -23.00 30.40
C GLU A 180 14.67 -21.49 30.68
N ASP A 181 15.77 -20.85 30.29
CA ASP A 181 15.98 -19.41 30.48
C ASP A 181 15.08 -18.57 29.58
N ILE A 182 14.81 -19.04 28.34
CA ILE A 182 13.83 -18.42 27.45
C ILE A 182 12.42 -18.61 28.01
N LYS A 183 12.04 -19.81 28.44
CA LYS A 183 10.71 -20.04 29.05
C LYS A 183 10.52 -19.19 30.31
N ALA A 184 11.54 -19.06 31.14
CA ALA A 184 11.50 -18.19 32.31
C ALA A 184 11.32 -16.72 31.92
N LYS A 185 12.02 -16.23 30.89
CA LYS A 185 11.88 -14.86 30.39
C LYS A 185 10.55 -14.61 29.68
N GLU A 186 10.03 -15.58 28.93
CA GLU A 186 8.71 -15.52 28.30
C GLU A 186 7.61 -15.46 29.36
N TYR A 187 7.72 -16.26 30.44
CA TYR A 187 6.80 -16.19 31.57
C TYR A 187 6.87 -14.85 32.30
N GLN A 188 8.07 -14.30 32.51
CA GLN A 188 8.25 -12.97 33.08
C GLN A 188 7.67 -11.87 32.19
N LEU A 189 7.83 -11.98 30.86
CA LEU A 189 7.26 -11.06 29.90
C LEU A 189 5.72 -11.09 29.95
N GLU A 190 5.13 -12.28 29.97
CA GLU A 190 3.67 -12.46 30.04
C GLU A 190 3.11 -11.91 31.36
N ALA A 191 3.77 -12.19 32.49
CA ALA A 191 3.41 -11.64 33.79
C ALA A 191 3.53 -10.10 33.82
N GLY A 192 4.57 -9.55 33.20
CA GLY A 192 4.75 -8.11 33.05
C GLY A 192 3.66 -7.45 32.20
N GLN A 193 3.28 -8.09 31.09
CA GLN A 193 2.19 -7.61 30.22
C GLN A 193 0.85 -7.59 30.95
N LYS A 194 0.52 -8.63 31.73
CA LYS A 194 -0.69 -8.66 32.56
C LYS A 194 -0.73 -7.49 33.57
N LYS A 195 0.39 -7.22 34.26
CA LYS A 195 0.48 -6.08 35.19
C LYS A 195 0.30 -4.73 34.49
N VAL A 196 0.88 -4.56 33.29
CA VAL A 196 0.69 -3.33 32.50
C VAL A 196 -0.77 -3.16 32.11
N GLU A 197 -1.47 -4.25 31.79
CA GLU A 197 -2.89 -4.21 31.44
C GLU A 197 -3.78 -3.90 32.66
N GLU A 198 -3.44 -4.43 33.84
CA GLU A 198 -4.06 -4.07 35.11
C GLU A 198 -3.85 -2.59 35.46
N TRP A 199 -2.61 -2.09 35.40
CA TRP A 199 -2.32 -0.68 35.65
C TRP A 199 -2.98 0.26 34.66
N LYS A 200 -3.15 -0.15 33.39
CA LYS A 200 -3.93 0.63 32.42
C LYS A 200 -5.39 0.72 32.81
N LYS A 201 -5.99 -0.37 33.30
CA LYS A 201 -7.38 -0.35 33.80
C LYS A 201 -7.51 0.54 35.03
N GLU A 202 -6.58 0.45 35.97
CA GLU A 202 -6.53 1.34 37.14
C GLU A 202 -6.35 2.81 36.75
N LEU A 203 -5.46 3.10 35.79
CA LEU A 203 -5.26 4.46 35.29
C LEU A 203 -6.54 5.01 34.68
N THR A 204 -7.23 4.25 33.82
CA THR A 204 -8.52 4.69 33.26
C THR A 204 -9.59 4.89 34.33
N TYR A 205 -9.58 4.10 35.40
CA TYR A 205 -10.50 4.29 36.51
C TYR A 205 -10.20 5.58 37.27
N LEU A 206 -8.93 5.83 37.59
CA LEU A 206 -8.48 7.05 38.27
C LEU A 206 -8.68 8.32 37.44
N GLU A 207 -8.50 8.24 36.12
CA GLU A 207 -8.77 9.35 35.20
C GLU A 207 -10.25 9.72 35.20
N ASN A 208 -11.15 8.73 35.15
CA ASN A 208 -12.59 8.97 35.26
C ASN A 208 -12.98 9.57 36.62
N ASP A 209 -12.40 9.06 37.71
CA ASP A 209 -12.67 9.60 39.05
C ASP A 209 -12.14 11.04 39.22
N LEU A 210 -10.99 11.34 38.60
CA LEU A 210 -10.44 12.70 38.55
C LEU A 210 -11.35 13.65 37.79
N ASP A 211 -11.88 13.24 36.63
CA ASP A 211 -12.82 14.03 35.85
C ASP A 211 -14.13 14.29 36.63
N ASP A 212 -14.69 13.26 37.28
CA ASP A 212 -15.87 13.38 38.14
C ASP A 212 -15.64 14.35 39.32
N LEU A 213 -14.47 14.29 39.96
CA LEU A 213 -14.11 15.19 41.05
C LEU A 213 -13.88 16.62 40.56
N GLN A 214 -13.29 16.81 39.39
CA GLN A 214 -13.13 18.13 38.78
C GLN A 214 -14.47 18.74 38.38
N GLU A 215 -15.41 17.94 37.88
CA GLU A 215 -16.76 18.39 37.57
C GLU A 215 -17.49 18.83 38.84
N LYS A 216 -17.45 18.01 39.90
CA LYS A 216 -18.00 18.38 41.22
C LYS A 216 -17.35 19.64 41.79
N ALA A 217 -16.03 19.79 41.67
CA ALA A 217 -15.32 20.99 42.11
C ALA A 217 -15.80 22.24 41.37
N LYS A 218 -15.93 22.16 40.03
CA LYS A 218 -16.50 23.23 39.21
C LYS A 218 -17.93 23.57 39.59
N GLU A 219 -18.78 22.57 39.82
CA GLU A 219 -20.15 22.81 40.28
C GLU A 219 -20.19 23.56 41.61
N ILE A 220 -19.36 23.14 42.59
CA ILE A 220 -19.27 23.79 43.90
C ILE A 220 -18.74 25.23 43.76
N GLU A 221 -17.71 25.47 42.94
CA GLU A 221 -17.20 26.82 42.66
C GLU A 221 -18.26 27.71 42.01
N LEU A 222 -19.04 27.18 41.08
CA LEU A 222 -20.08 27.90 40.37
C LEU A 222 -21.26 28.22 41.31
N ASP A 223 -21.65 27.28 42.18
CA ASP A 223 -22.68 27.50 43.20
C ASP A 223 -22.22 28.50 44.28
N PHE A 224 -20.93 28.46 44.66
CA PHE A 224 -20.33 29.45 45.56
C PHE A 224 -20.34 30.86 44.93
N SER A 225 -19.90 30.98 43.68
CA SER A 225 -19.91 32.25 42.95
C SER A 225 -21.33 32.83 42.80
N ARG A 226 -22.34 31.98 42.51
CA ARG A 226 -23.75 32.40 42.47
C ARG A 226 -24.26 32.93 43.80
N ARG A 227 -23.83 32.35 44.93
CA ARG A 227 -24.29 32.75 46.28
C ARG A 227 -23.58 33.98 46.83
N PHE A 228 -22.30 34.17 46.52
CA PHE A 228 -21.46 35.20 47.17
C PHE A 228 -20.96 36.32 46.23
N GLY A 229 -21.18 36.22 44.91
CA GLY A 229 -20.99 37.34 43.97
C GLY A 229 -19.55 37.69 43.59
N PHE A 230 -18.54 36.95 44.05
CA PHE A 230 -17.12 37.12 43.67
C PHE A 230 -16.44 35.75 43.44
N SER A 231 -15.39 35.69 42.61
CA SER A 231 -14.64 34.47 42.29
C SER A 231 -13.59 34.13 43.35
N VAL A 232 -13.41 32.83 43.64
CA VAL A 232 -12.38 32.35 44.57
C VAL A 232 -11.04 32.25 43.84
N ASP A 233 -10.21 33.29 43.92
CA ASP A 233 -8.80 33.19 43.55
C ASP A 233 -8.05 32.45 44.68
N ILE A 234 -7.91 31.13 44.53
CA ILE A 234 -7.24 30.24 45.50
C ILE A 234 -5.74 30.58 45.66
N ALA A 235 -5.15 31.40 44.78
CA ALA A 235 -3.73 31.75 44.86
C ALA A 235 -3.35 32.89 45.84
N GLY A 236 -4.32 33.58 46.48
CA GLY A 236 -3.99 34.75 47.33
C GLY A 236 -4.79 34.95 48.62
N GLY A 237 -5.89 34.24 48.83
CA GLY A 237 -6.91 34.64 49.83
C GLY A 237 -6.76 34.15 51.27
N LEU A 238 -5.78 33.32 51.61
CA LEU A 238 -5.66 32.75 52.97
C LEU A 238 -4.84 33.61 53.96
N LYS A 239 -4.48 34.85 53.60
CA LYS A 239 -3.72 35.76 54.50
C LYS A 239 -4.57 36.70 55.35
N GLU A 240 -5.89 36.77 55.18
CA GLU A 240 -6.73 37.78 55.86
C GLU A 240 -7.94 37.24 56.63
N ILE A 241 -7.87 36.00 57.14
CA ILE A 241 -8.75 35.61 58.26
C ILE A 241 -7.92 35.66 59.54
N GLU A 242 -7.47 36.88 59.87
CA GLU A 242 -7.08 37.22 61.23
C GLU A 242 -8.33 37.14 62.10
N ILE A 243 -8.26 36.22 63.07
CA ILE A 243 -9.13 36.14 64.23
C ILE A 243 -9.24 37.55 64.85
N LYS A 244 -10.41 38.19 64.71
CA LYS A 244 -10.86 39.19 65.67
C LYS A 244 -12.00 38.60 66.47
N ARG A 245 -11.75 38.61 67.79
CA ARG A 245 -12.66 38.30 68.90
C ARG A 245 -14.07 38.85 68.71
#